data_AF-A0A949MHR2-F1
#
_entry.id   AF-A0A949MHR2-F1
#
_cell.length_a   1.000
_cell.length_b   1.000
_cell.length_c   1.000
_cell.angle_alpha   90.00
_cell.angle_beta   90.00
_cell.angle_gamma   90.00
#
_symmetry.space_group_name_H-M   'P 1'
#
loop_
_entity.id
_entity.type
_entity.pdbx_description
1 polymer ?
#
loop_
_entity_poly.entity_id
_entity_poly.type
_entity_poly.pdbx_seq_one_letter_code
_entity_poly.pdbx_strand_id
1 'polypeptide(L)'
;MNPLVLQDAAAPRGTTALSVNLNKVALLRNTRSLGIPSVTRAATLALQAGAQGITVHPRPDGRHVRGDDVRVLAELLRAWPQAEFNIEGNPFHQLMDYVRDVRPHQCTFVPDETGAFTSDHGWDLPRDAARLQPLVDEARALGVRVSLFMDPAPEAMAAARAVGADRVEL
;
A
#
# COMPACT_ATOMS: atom_id res chain seq x y z
N MET A 1 -42.23 13.60 -16.85
CA MET A 1 -41.86 12.82 -15.66
C MET A 1 -40.56 12.10 -15.97
N ASN A 2 -39.44 12.59 -15.43
CA ASN A 2 -38.13 11.96 -15.57
C ASN A 2 -37.74 11.41 -14.18
N PRO A 3 -37.73 10.09 -13.96
CA PRO A 3 -37.56 9.50 -12.64
C PRO A 3 -36.09 9.41 -12.17
N LEU A 4 -35.21 10.27 -12.68
CA LEU A 4 -33.75 10.19 -12.40
C LEU A 4 -33.24 11.22 -11.39
N VAL A 5 -34.12 11.95 -10.70
CA VAL A 5 -33.69 12.76 -9.56
C VAL A 5 -33.82 11.92 -8.30
N LEU A 6 -32.75 11.20 -7.96
CA LEU A 6 -32.57 10.72 -6.60
C LEU A 6 -32.36 11.94 -5.70
N GLN A 7 -33.45 12.36 -5.04
CA GLN A 7 -33.40 13.26 -3.91
C GLN A 7 -32.83 12.52 -2.70
N ASP A 8 -31.85 13.17 -2.06
CA ASP A 8 -31.31 12.94 -0.72
C ASP A 8 -30.75 11.54 -0.37
N ALA A 9 -29.42 11.44 -0.37
CA ALA A 9 -28.72 10.40 0.36
C ALA A 9 -27.41 10.93 0.99
N ALA A 10 -27.55 11.45 2.22
CA ALA A 10 -26.55 11.46 3.31
C ALA A 10 -25.20 12.21 3.10
N ALA A 11 -24.54 12.52 4.23
CA ALA A 11 -23.26 13.23 4.34
C ALA A 11 -22.20 12.84 3.28
N PRO A 12 -21.27 13.73 2.90
CA PRO A 12 -20.35 13.49 1.79
C PRO A 12 -19.55 12.21 2.05
N ARG A 13 -19.92 11.14 1.34
CA ARG A 13 -19.08 9.94 1.22
C ARG A 13 -17.74 10.43 0.65
N GLY A 14 -16.64 10.13 1.34
CA GLY A 14 -15.32 10.51 0.88
C GLY A 14 -15.12 10.08 -0.57
N THR A 15 -14.57 10.96 -1.40
CA THR A 15 -14.26 10.65 -2.80
C THR A 15 -13.24 9.52 -2.86
N THR A 16 -13.44 8.55 -3.76
CA THR A 16 -12.45 7.50 -4.01
C THR A 16 -11.11 8.11 -4.40
N ALA A 17 -10.03 7.66 -3.77
CA ALA A 17 -8.67 8.10 -4.05
C ALA A 17 -7.91 7.08 -4.91
N LEU A 18 -7.06 7.57 -5.81
CA LEU A 18 -6.16 6.80 -6.65
C LEU A 18 -4.73 6.88 -6.11
N SER A 19 -4.16 5.74 -5.71
CA SER A 19 -2.73 5.58 -5.45
C SER A 19 -2.09 4.77 -6.57
N VAL A 20 -1.07 5.32 -7.25
CA VAL A 20 -0.46 4.68 -8.42
C VAL A 20 0.68 3.75 -8.00
N ASN A 21 0.55 2.46 -8.30
CA ASN A 21 1.57 1.47 -8.00
C ASN A 21 2.70 1.49 -9.05
N LEU A 22 3.95 1.70 -8.61
CA LEU A 22 5.12 1.88 -9.51
C LEU A 22 5.95 0.61 -9.73
N ASN A 23 5.51 -0.55 -9.23
CA ASN A 23 6.26 -1.80 -9.33
C ASN A 23 6.62 -2.17 -10.77
N LYS A 24 5.71 -1.98 -11.73
CA LYS A 24 5.99 -2.32 -13.14
C LYS A 24 6.96 -1.36 -13.81
N VAL A 25 7.02 -0.09 -13.39
CA VAL A 25 8.04 0.87 -13.85
C VAL A 25 9.42 0.41 -13.39
N ALA A 26 9.54 0.06 -12.11
CA ALA A 26 10.79 -0.44 -11.53
C ALA A 26 11.22 -1.78 -12.17
N LEU A 27 10.28 -2.68 -12.46
CA LEU A 27 10.55 -3.94 -13.18
C LEU A 27 11.16 -3.66 -14.56
N LEU A 28 10.55 -2.76 -15.34
CA LEU A 28 11.06 -2.39 -16.66
C LEU A 28 12.45 -1.76 -16.57
N ARG A 29 12.66 -0.86 -15.60
CA ARG A 29 13.98 -0.28 -15.32
C ARG A 29 15.02 -1.35 -15.03
N ASN A 30 14.69 -2.34 -14.19
CA ASN A 30 15.64 -3.37 -13.77
C ASN A 30 16.10 -4.29 -14.92
N THR A 31 15.43 -4.28 -16.07
CA THR A 31 15.89 -5.02 -17.26
C THR A 31 17.21 -4.51 -17.82
N ARG A 32 17.60 -3.25 -17.52
CA ARG A 32 18.88 -2.65 -17.95
C ARG A 32 19.42 -1.68 -16.90
N SER A 33 20.73 -1.69 -16.68
CA SER A 33 21.41 -0.76 -15.74
C SER A 33 21.57 0.67 -16.30
N LEU A 34 20.56 1.21 -16.97
CA LEU A 34 20.55 2.56 -17.56
C LEU A 34 19.81 3.59 -16.70
N GLY A 35 19.15 3.15 -15.62
CA GLY A 35 18.33 4.02 -14.77
C GLY A 35 17.03 4.52 -15.41
N ILE A 36 16.68 4.00 -16.60
CA ILE A 36 15.45 4.35 -17.32
C ILE A 36 14.58 3.10 -17.57
N PRO A 37 13.24 3.20 -17.46
CA PRO A 37 12.50 4.38 -16.98
C PRO A 37 12.79 4.71 -15.51
N SER A 38 12.72 6.00 -15.15
CA SER A 38 12.93 6.44 -13.77
C SER A 38 11.65 6.31 -12.95
N VAL A 39 11.75 5.65 -11.79
CA VAL A 39 10.64 5.48 -10.83
C VAL A 39 10.19 6.83 -10.26
N THR A 40 11.14 7.71 -9.90
CA THR A 40 10.81 9.06 -9.40
C THR A 40 10.17 9.93 -10.47
N ARG A 41 10.62 9.82 -11.73
CA ARG A 41 9.97 10.52 -12.84
C ARG A 41 8.53 10.03 -13.05
N ALA A 42 8.29 8.72 -12.97
CA ALA A 42 6.94 8.17 -13.08
C ALA A 42 6.04 8.62 -11.92
N ALA A 43 6.56 8.65 -10.69
CA ALA A 43 5.85 9.20 -9.52
C ALA A 43 5.44 10.66 -9.74
N THR A 44 6.38 11.52 -10.14
CA THR A 44 6.11 12.94 -10.43
C THR A 44 5.03 13.10 -11.48
N LEU A 45 5.07 12.33 -12.57
CA LEU A 45 4.06 12.39 -13.63
C LEU A 45 2.68 11.95 -13.13
N ALA A 46 2.60 10.88 -12.35
CA ALA A 46 1.34 10.43 -11.75
C ALA A 46 0.73 11.50 -10.83
N LEU A 47 1.56 12.14 -9.99
CA LEU A 47 1.14 13.20 -9.08
C LEU A 47 0.72 14.47 -9.82
N GLN A 48 1.46 14.89 -10.85
CA GLN A 48 1.08 16.01 -11.73
C GLN A 48 -0.24 15.74 -12.48
N ALA A 49 -0.51 14.48 -12.82
CA ALA A 49 -1.77 14.06 -13.43
C ALA A 49 -2.94 13.94 -12.43
N GLY A 50 -2.69 14.18 -11.14
CA GLY A 50 -3.72 14.26 -10.10
C GLY A 50 -3.88 13.01 -9.23
N ALA A 51 -2.96 12.03 -9.27
CA ALA A 51 -2.99 10.92 -8.31
C ALA A 51 -2.90 11.42 -6.86
N GLN A 52 -3.65 10.80 -5.95
CA GLN A 52 -3.67 11.14 -4.53
C GLN A 52 -2.68 10.31 -3.70
N GLY A 53 -1.93 9.42 -4.34
CA GLY A 53 -0.88 8.67 -3.68
C GLY A 53 0.03 7.91 -4.63
N ILE A 54 1.11 7.41 -4.06
CA ILE A 54 2.03 6.49 -4.71
C ILE A 54 2.09 5.22 -3.87
N THR A 55 2.06 4.07 -4.54
CA THR A 55 2.22 2.76 -3.90
C THR A 55 3.45 2.04 -4.42
N VAL A 56 4.16 1.35 -3.55
CA VAL A 56 5.25 0.45 -3.91
C VAL A 56 5.22 -0.82 -3.08
N HIS A 57 5.77 -1.91 -3.63
CA HIS A 57 5.96 -3.17 -2.91
C HIS A 57 7.43 -3.59 -3.04
N PRO A 58 8.33 -3.22 -2.11
CA PRO A 58 9.72 -3.68 -2.15
C PRO A 58 9.82 -5.14 -1.69
N ARG A 59 9.87 -6.09 -2.65
CA ARG A 59 10.03 -7.53 -2.34
C ARG A 59 11.47 -7.89 -1.91
N PRO A 60 11.66 -8.94 -1.09
CA PRO A 60 12.98 -9.38 -0.59
C PRO A 60 14.03 -9.61 -1.67
N ASP A 61 13.60 -10.14 -2.82
CA ASP A 61 14.48 -10.43 -3.95
C ASP A 61 14.80 -9.20 -4.83
N GLY A 62 14.22 -8.03 -4.54
CA GLY A 62 14.43 -6.81 -5.30
C GLY A 62 14.01 -6.89 -6.77
N ARG A 63 13.09 -7.79 -7.13
CA ARG A 63 12.71 -8.03 -8.54
C ARG A 63 12.15 -6.79 -9.26
N HIS A 64 11.49 -5.88 -8.54
CA HIS A 64 11.01 -4.59 -9.06
C HIS A 64 11.53 -3.40 -8.26
N VAL A 65 10.74 -2.89 -7.31
CA VAL A 65 11.12 -1.82 -6.40
C VAL A 65 12.19 -2.36 -5.45
N ARG A 66 13.28 -1.61 -5.30
CA ARG A 66 14.38 -1.91 -4.37
C ARG A 66 14.32 -0.97 -3.17
N GLY A 67 15.08 -1.27 -2.11
CA GLY A 67 15.10 -0.43 -0.90
C GLY A 67 15.44 1.04 -1.17
N ASP A 68 16.35 1.31 -2.10
CA ASP A 68 16.70 2.70 -2.47
C ASP A 68 15.53 3.44 -3.10
N ASP A 69 14.67 2.75 -3.86
CA ASP A 69 13.46 3.35 -4.46
C ASP A 69 12.50 3.85 -3.39
N VAL A 70 12.36 3.10 -2.29
CA VAL A 70 11.50 3.47 -1.16
C VAL A 70 11.96 4.80 -0.56
N ARG A 71 13.27 4.95 -0.31
CA ARG A 71 13.84 6.15 0.31
C ARG A 71 13.74 7.37 -0.58
N VAL A 72 14.09 7.23 -1.86
CA VAL A 72 14.01 8.38 -2.80
C VAL A 72 12.57 8.79 -3.08
N LEU A 73 11.61 7.84 -3.08
CA LEU A 73 10.19 8.16 -3.20
C LEU A 73 9.65 8.84 -1.94
N ALA A 74 10.05 8.39 -0.75
CA ALA A 74 9.67 9.03 0.51
C ALA A 74 10.17 10.49 0.56
N GLU A 75 11.41 10.75 0.14
CA GLU A 75 11.93 12.12 0.04
C GLU A 75 11.17 12.95 -1.01
N LEU A 76 10.91 12.37 -2.20
CA LEU A 76 10.15 13.03 -3.26
C LEU A 76 8.75 13.46 -2.77
N LEU A 77 8.05 12.58 -2.05
CA LEU A 77 6.69 12.84 -1.60
C LEU A 77 6.59 13.95 -0.53
N ARG A 78 7.69 14.36 0.10
CA ARG A 78 7.70 15.55 0.97
C ARG A 78 7.32 16.84 0.22
N ALA A 79 7.55 16.89 -1.09
CA ALA A 79 7.13 18.00 -1.94
C ALA A 79 5.65 17.93 -2.36
N TRP A 80 4.93 16.87 -1.96
CA TRP A 80 3.54 16.58 -2.35
C TRP A 80 2.68 16.31 -1.10
N PRO A 81 2.45 17.31 -0.23
CA PRO A 81 1.77 17.13 1.06
C PRO A 81 0.32 16.64 0.95
N GLN A 82 -0.29 16.75 -0.23
CA GLN A 82 -1.63 16.25 -0.54
C GLN A 82 -1.67 14.79 -1.00
N ALA A 83 -0.51 14.14 -1.17
CA ALA A 83 -0.40 12.78 -1.67
C ALA A 83 0.09 11.82 -0.59
N GLU A 84 -0.54 10.66 -0.49
CA GLU A 84 -0.15 9.62 0.45
C GLU A 84 0.95 8.72 -0.13
N PHE A 85 1.74 8.12 0.77
CA PHE A 85 2.67 7.05 0.42
C PHE A 85 2.17 5.75 1.02
N ASN A 86 1.99 4.72 0.19
CA ASN A 86 1.67 3.38 0.65
C ASN A 86 2.83 2.42 0.36
N ILE A 87 3.27 1.69 1.38
CA ILE A 87 4.25 0.61 1.21
C ILE A 87 3.55 -0.72 1.49
N GLU A 88 3.47 -1.55 0.46
CA GLU A 88 2.97 -2.92 0.55
C GLU A 88 4.11 -3.88 0.91
N GLY A 89 3.78 -4.94 1.65
CA GLY A 89 4.70 -6.06 1.83
C GLY A 89 4.29 -7.02 2.92
N ASN A 90 5.06 -8.10 3.06
CA ASN A 90 4.88 -9.03 4.17
C ASN A 90 5.53 -8.46 5.45
N PRO A 91 4.76 -8.23 6.53
CA PRO A 91 5.27 -7.65 7.77
C PRO A 91 6.26 -8.58 8.50
N PHE A 92 6.30 -9.88 8.16
CA PHE A 92 7.26 -10.84 8.67
C PHE A 92 8.57 -10.90 7.87
N HIS A 93 8.68 -10.13 6.77
CA HIS A 93 9.91 -9.92 6.02
C HIS A 93 10.43 -8.49 6.27
N GLN A 94 10.90 -7.77 5.24
CA GLN A 94 11.49 -6.45 5.43
C GLN A 94 10.51 -5.26 5.44
N LEU A 95 9.18 -5.48 5.34
CA LEU A 95 8.23 -4.36 5.28
C LEU A 95 8.41 -3.42 6.48
N MET A 96 8.46 -3.99 7.68
CA MET A 96 8.53 -3.20 8.91
C MET A 96 9.82 -2.39 9.03
N ASP A 97 10.91 -2.81 8.37
CA ASP A 97 12.14 -2.02 8.32
C ASP A 97 11.94 -0.73 7.53
N TYR A 98 11.23 -0.79 6.40
CA TYR A 98 10.85 0.41 5.65
C TYR A 98 9.85 1.27 6.41
N VAL A 99 8.87 0.67 7.09
CA VAL A 99 7.89 1.41 7.91
C VAL A 99 8.60 2.22 9.01
N ARG A 100 9.57 1.61 9.71
CA ARG A 100 10.38 2.29 10.74
C ARG A 100 11.26 3.40 10.16
N ASP A 101 11.86 3.16 9.00
CA ASP A 101 12.78 4.08 8.33
C ASP A 101 12.06 5.33 7.80
N VAL A 102 10.99 5.14 7.01
CA VAL A 102 10.39 6.25 6.24
C VAL A 102 9.01 6.69 6.73
N ARG A 103 8.37 5.93 7.63
CA ARG A 103 7.04 6.23 8.22
C ARG A 103 6.02 6.67 7.15
N PRO A 104 5.65 5.78 6.20
CA PRO A 104 4.70 6.13 5.14
C PRO A 104 3.33 6.49 5.73
N HIS A 105 2.48 7.13 4.94
CA HIS A 105 1.11 7.44 5.37
C HIS A 105 0.30 6.16 5.61
N GLN A 106 0.57 5.11 4.83
CA GLN A 106 -0.03 3.79 4.98
C GLN A 106 1.01 2.70 4.75
N CYS A 107 0.84 1.57 5.43
CA CYS A 107 1.39 0.30 4.99
C CYS A 107 0.27 -0.72 4.76
N THR A 108 0.39 -1.50 3.69
CA THR A 108 -0.52 -2.62 3.41
C THR A 108 0.22 -3.92 3.70
N PHE A 109 -0.28 -4.70 4.65
CA PHE A 109 0.26 -6.02 4.97
C PHE A 109 -0.29 -7.04 3.99
N VAL A 110 0.62 -7.75 3.34
CA VAL A 110 0.31 -8.72 2.28
C VAL A 110 0.92 -10.08 2.67
N PRO A 111 0.19 -11.21 2.57
CA PRO A 111 0.65 -12.53 3.05
C PRO A 111 1.70 -13.20 2.15
N ASP A 112 2.29 -12.49 1.18
CA ASP A 112 3.16 -13.07 0.17
C ASP A 112 4.38 -13.78 0.73
N GLU A 113 4.61 -14.99 0.22
CA GLU A 113 5.88 -15.71 0.38
C GLU A 113 6.98 -15.08 -0.48
N THR A 114 8.25 -15.31 -0.09
CA THR A 114 9.43 -14.74 -0.77
C THR A 114 9.56 -15.14 -2.25
N GLY A 115 8.90 -16.23 -2.68
CA GLY A 115 8.89 -16.72 -4.06
C GLY A 115 7.63 -16.41 -4.88
N ALA A 116 6.54 -15.93 -4.25
CA ALA A 116 5.26 -15.73 -4.93
C ALA A 116 5.39 -14.76 -6.12
N PHE A 117 4.77 -15.07 -7.27
CA PHE A 117 4.83 -14.21 -8.46
C PHE A 117 4.07 -12.90 -8.26
N THR A 118 2.89 -13.00 -7.63
CA THR A 118 1.99 -11.92 -7.23
C THR A 118 1.26 -12.36 -5.96
N SER A 119 0.69 -11.42 -5.22
CA SER A 119 -0.30 -11.71 -4.18
C SER A 119 -1.56 -12.27 -4.83
N ASP A 120 -2.00 -13.43 -4.40
CA ASP A 120 -3.14 -14.16 -4.98
C ASP A 120 -4.15 -14.64 -3.94
N HIS A 121 -3.91 -14.36 -2.66
CA HIS A 121 -4.82 -14.63 -1.54
C HIS A 121 -4.64 -13.60 -0.42
N GLY A 122 -5.68 -13.42 0.40
CA GLY A 122 -5.65 -12.60 1.60
C GLY A 122 -5.14 -13.35 2.84
N TRP A 123 -5.07 -12.66 3.98
CA TRP A 123 -4.66 -13.27 5.25
C TRP A 123 -5.68 -14.29 5.81
N ASP A 124 -5.20 -15.41 6.37
CA ASP A 124 -6.01 -16.36 7.14
C ASP A 124 -6.03 -15.93 8.61
N LEU A 125 -6.91 -14.99 8.95
CA LEU A 125 -6.92 -14.36 10.27
C LEU A 125 -7.09 -15.32 11.46
N PRO A 126 -7.90 -16.40 11.40
CA PRO A 126 -7.88 -17.43 12.42
C PRO A 126 -6.47 -17.97 12.75
N ARG A 127 -5.56 -18.02 11.78
CA ARG A 127 -4.18 -18.49 11.96
C ARG A 127 -3.18 -17.36 12.22
N ASP A 128 -3.37 -16.22 11.55
CA ASP A 128 -2.35 -15.17 11.47
C ASP A 128 -2.58 -14.02 12.46
N ALA A 129 -3.81 -13.82 12.96
CA ALA A 129 -4.19 -12.67 13.79
C ALA A 129 -3.24 -12.43 14.98
N ALA A 130 -2.90 -13.48 15.72
CA ALA A 130 -2.05 -13.37 16.90
C ALA A 130 -0.62 -12.90 16.56
N ARG A 131 -0.13 -13.22 15.35
CA ARG A 131 1.19 -12.80 14.86
C ARG A 131 1.14 -11.42 14.20
N LEU A 132 0.00 -11.06 13.59
CA LEU A 132 -0.20 -9.76 12.95
C LEU A 132 -0.40 -8.65 13.98
N GLN A 133 -1.19 -8.88 15.03
CA GLN A 133 -1.58 -7.86 16.01
C GLN A 133 -0.37 -7.03 16.53
N PRO A 134 0.75 -7.61 16.97
CA PRO A 134 1.88 -6.82 17.46
C PRO A 134 2.50 -5.90 16.41
N LEU A 135 2.51 -6.32 15.14
CA LEU A 135 3.06 -5.54 14.03
C LEU A 135 2.09 -4.45 13.56
N VAL A 136 0.79 -4.72 13.64
CA VAL A 136 -0.25 -3.69 13.45
C VAL A 136 -0.14 -2.62 14.54
N ASP A 137 0.00 -3.03 15.80
CA ASP A 137 0.16 -2.10 16.93
C ASP A 137 1.44 -1.27 16.81
N GLU A 138 2.55 -1.89 16.39
CA GLU A 138 3.81 -1.17 16.13
C GLU A 138 3.66 -0.13 15.01
N ALA A 139 3.10 -0.51 13.86
CA ALA A 139 2.91 0.42 12.74
C ALA A 139 2.02 1.60 13.14
N ARG A 140 0.94 1.36 13.88
CA ARG A 140 0.05 2.41 14.39
C ARG A 140 0.74 3.30 15.42
N ALA A 141 1.57 2.74 16.30
CA ALA A 141 2.37 3.52 17.25
C ALA A 141 3.40 4.43 16.55
N LEU A 142 3.86 4.04 15.36
CA LEU A 142 4.70 4.88 14.48
C LEU A 142 3.92 5.97 13.73
N GLY A 143 2.59 6.01 13.88
CA GLY A 143 1.70 6.93 13.18
C GLY A 143 1.33 6.49 11.77
N VAL A 144 1.58 5.22 11.41
CA VAL A 144 1.31 4.66 10.09
C VAL A 144 -0.03 3.94 10.10
N ARG A 145 -0.89 4.26 9.12
CA ARG A 145 -2.16 3.58 8.94
C ARG A 145 -1.93 2.17 8.39
N VAL A 146 -2.65 1.19 8.91
CA VAL A 146 -2.48 -0.22 8.49
C VAL A 146 -3.67 -0.68 7.67
N SER A 147 -3.40 -1.20 6.47
CA SER A 147 -4.34 -1.96 5.65
C SER A 147 -3.96 -3.44 5.64
N LEU A 148 -4.93 -4.36 5.69
CA LEU A 148 -4.68 -5.78 5.43
C LEU A 148 -5.20 -6.14 4.03
N PHE A 149 -4.39 -6.82 3.23
CA PHE A 149 -4.84 -7.43 1.99
C PHE A 149 -5.68 -8.67 2.30
N MET A 150 -6.94 -8.67 1.91
CA MET A 150 -7.96 -9.64 2.32
C MET A 150 -8.77 -10.11 1.12
N ASP A 151 -9.16 -11.37 1.09
CA ASP A 151 -10.16 -11.84 0.13
C ASP A 151 -11.53 -11.19 0.42
N PRO A 152 -12.42 -11.04 -0.58
CA PRO A 152 -13.73 -10.40 -0.43
C PRO A 152 -14.76 -11.30 0.28
N ALA A 153 -14.40 -11.83 1.45
CA ALA A 153 -15.22 -12.66 2.33
C ALA A 153 -15.75 -11.81 3.51
N PRO A 154 -17.05 -11.44 3.53
CA PRO A 154 -17.62 -10.56 4.56
C PRO A 154 -17.38 -11.03 6.00
N GLU A 155 -17.37 -12.34 6.22
CA GLU A 155 -17.15 -12.97 7.52
C GLU A 155 -15.74 -12.70 8.09
N ALA A 156 -14.74 -12.46 7.25
CA ALA A 156 -13.36 -12.18 7.68
C ALA A 156 -13.16 -10.72 8.14
N MET A 157 -14.03 -9.79 7.73
CA MET A 157 -13.85 -8.35 7.96
C MET A 157 -13.93 -7.97 9.45
N ALA A 158 -14.78 -8.66 10.21
CA ALA A 158 -14.86 -8.46 11.66
C ALA A 158 -13.54 -8.85 12.36
N ALA A 159 -12.89 -9.92 11.89
CA ALA A 159 -11.60 -10.35 12.40
C ALA A 159 -10.48 -9.37 11.98
N ALA A 160 -10.51 -8.82 10.77
CA ALA A 160 -9.52 -7.84 10.31
C ALA A 160 -9.54 -6.59 11.21
N ARG A 161 -10.74 -6.11 11.55
CA ARG A 161 -10.93 -5.03 12.53
C ARG A 161 -10.47 -5.42 13.93
N ALA A 162 -10.74 -6.66 14.36
CA ALA A 162 -10.31 -7.14 15.68
C ALA A 162 -8.79 -7.21 15.82
N VAL A 163 -8.06 -7.45 14.72
CA VAL A 163 -6.58 -7.36 14.64
C VAL A 163 -6.08 -5.90 14.74
N GLY A 164 -6.98 -4.92 14.76
CA GLY A 164 -6.64 -3.51 14.90
C GLY A 164 -6.26 -2.80 13.59
N ALA A 165 -6.50 -3.43 12.43
CA ALA A 165 -6.29 -2.80 11.14
C ALA A 165 -7.25 -1.62 10.94
N ASP A 166 -6.76 -0.54 10.33
CA ASP A 166 -7.56 0.66 10.05
C ASP A 166 -8.37 0.51 8.75
N ARG A 167 -7.87 -0.31 7.81
CA ARG A 167 -8.46 -0.57 6.49
C ARG A 167 -8.28 -2.03 6.07
N VAL A 168 -9.03 -2.41 5.05
CA VAL A 168 -8.78 -3.62 4.26
C VAL A 168 -8.61 -3.23 2.79
N GLU A 169 -7.81 -3.99 2.08
CA GLU A 169 -7.66 -3.96 0.63
C GLU A 169 -8.20 -5.29 0.09
N LEU A 170 -9.22 -5.22 -0.76
CA LEU A 170 -9.94 -6.38 -1.30
C LEU A 170 -9.41 -6.82 -2.67
#